data_AF-Q93RJ6-F1
#
_entry.id   AF-Q93RJ6-F1
#
_cell.length_a   1.000
_cell.length_b   1.000
_cell.length_c   1.000
_cell.angle_alpha   90.00
_cell.angle_beta   90.00
_cell.angle_gamma   90.00
#
_symmetry.space_group_name_H-M   'P 1'
#
loop_
_entity.id
_entity.type
_entity.pdbx_description
1 polymer ?
#
loop_
_entity_poly.entity_id
_entity_poly.type
_entity_poly.pdbx_seq_one_letter_code
_entity_poly.pdbx_strand_id
1 'polypeptide(L)'
;AFKTMLTRLMNEYGKKHGFLKGDDSFQGEDVREGLTAVVSVYVKNPEFEGQTKSKLGNEEVKEAINRVMRDELKKIFDANPELVKTILSKIMSTKQAREAARRAREMVRRKNVLQNTTL
;
A
#
# COMPACT_ATOMS: atom_id res chain seq x y z
N ALA A 1 3.99 8.19 -7.00
CA ALA A 1 2.97 7.71 -7.96
C ALA A 1 2.70 6.21 -7.81
N PHE A 2 3.62 5.32 -8.22
CA PHE A 2 3.43 3.86 -8.21
C PHE A 2 2.87 3.33 -6.88
N LYS A 3 3.57 3.59 -5.77
CA LYS A 3 3.19 3.12 -4.42
C LYS A 3 1.77 3.54 -4.04
N THR A 4 1.43 4.82 -4.26
CA THR A 4 0.11 5.39 -3.96
C THR A 4 -0.99 4.75 -4.81
N MET A 5 -0.74 4.60 -6.10
CA MET A 5 -1.72 4.04 -7.02
C MET A 5 -1.99 2.57 -6.75
N LEU A 6 -0.94 1.79 -6.48
CA LEU A 6 -1.07 0.39 -6.11
C LEU A 6 -1.94 0.23 -4.86
N THR A 7 -1.68 1.02 -3.80
CA THR A 7 -2.49 1.01 -2.58
C THR A 7 -3.95 1.37 -2.85
N ARG A 8 -4.21 2.36 -3.71
CA ARG A 8 -5.57 2.76 -4.09
C ARG A 8 -6.31 1.63 -4.80
N LEU A 9 -5.67 0.99 -5.78
CA LEU A 9 -6.25 -0.14 -6.50
C LEU A 9 -6.50 -1.33 -5.56
N MET A 10 -5.56 -1.68 -4.68
CA MET A 10 -5.77 -2.79 -3.74
C MET A 10 -6.95 -2.54 -2.80
N ASN A 11 -7.16 -1.30 -2.35
CA ASN A 11 -8.33 -0.94 -1.54
C ASN A 11 -9.64 -1.05 -2.34
N GLU A 12 -9.66 -0.58 -3.59
CA GLU A 12 -10.81 -0.73 -4.50
C GLU A 12 -11.18 -2.20 -4.70
N TYR A 13 -10.19 -3.04 -5.04
CA TYR A 13 -10.38 -4.47 -5.22
C TYR A 13 -10.72 -5.20 -3.92
N GLY A 14 -10.16 -4.77 -2.80
CA GLY A 14 -10.48 -5.30 -1.47
C GLY A 14 -11.95 -5.09 -1.09
N LYS A 15 -12.51 -3.91 -1.41
CA LYS A 15 -13.94 -3.64 -1.24
C LYS A 15 -14.79 -4.45 -2.23
N LYS A 16 -14.41 -4.46 -3.51
CA LYS A 16 -15.11 -5.19 -4.59
C LYS A 16 -15.25 -6.70 -4.29
N HIS A 17 -14.21 -7.31 -3.71
CA HIS A 17 -14.19 -8.74 -3.41
C HIS A 17 -14.57 -9.07 -1.96
N GLY A 18 -15.03 -8.10 -1.17
CA GLY A 18 -15.54 -8.32 0.19
C GLY A 18 -14.48 -8.57 1.26
N PHE A 19 -13.20 -8.34 0.96
CA PHE A 19 -12.11 -8.38 1.95
C PHE A 19 -12.19 -7.19 2.91
N LEU A 20 -12.56 -6.01 2.40
CA LEU A 20 -12.74 -4.80 3.21
C LEU A 20 -14.23 -4.50 3.38
N LYS A 21 -14.64 -4.13 4.60
CA LYS A 21 -16.03 -3.78 4.95
C LYS A 21 -16.07 -2.46 5.70
N GLY A 22 -17.14 -1.69 5.49
CA GLY A 22 -17.32 -0.37 6.13
C GLY A 22 -16.13 0.56 5.85
N ASP A 23 -15.58 1.14 6.91
CA ASP A 23 -14.45 2.07 6.87
C ASP A 23 -13.08 1.37 6.83
N ASP A 24 -13.06 0.05 6.69
CA ASP A 24 -11.82 -0.70 6.68
C ASP A 24 -10.98 -0.40 5.43
N SER A 25 -9.67 -0.33 5.62
CA SER A 25 -8.70 -0.05 4.57
C SER A 25 -7.36 -0.73 4.80
N PHE A 26 -6.67 -1.01 3.70
CA PHE A 26 -5.27 -1.39 3.70
C PHE A 26 -4.39 -0.14 3.73
N GLN A 27 -3.36 -0.14 4.57
CA GLN A 27 -2.29 0.85 4.49
C GLN A 27 -1.30 0.47 3.40
N GLY A 28 -0.51 1.45 2.98
CA GLY A 28 0.50 1.22 1.94
C GLY A 28 1.56 0.19 2.34
N GLU A 29 1.86 0.06 3.63
CA GLU A 29 2.78 -0.96 4.15
C GLU A 29 2.20 -2.36 3.98
N ASP A 30 0.92 -2.58 4.35
CA ASP A 30 0.24 -3.86 4.18
C ASP A 30 0.29 -4.35 2.71
N VAL A 31 0.09 -3.41 1.79
CA VAL A 31 0.04 -3.68 0.34
C VAL A 31 1.42 -4.02 -0.24
N ARG A 32 2.50 -3.49 0.35
CA ARG A 32 3.86 -3.62 -0.19
C ARG A 32 4.70 -4.65 0.56
N GLU A 33 4.14 -5.29 1.59
CA GLU A 33 4.82 -6.34 2.33
C GLU A 33 5.17 -7.52 1.43
N GLY A 34 6.47 -7.80 1.29
CA GLY A 34 6.97 -8.85 0.39
C GLY A 34 6.86 -8.53 -1.11
N LEU A 35 6.57 -7.27 -1.47
CA LEU A 35 6.52 -6.84 -2.87
C LEU A 35 7.92 -6.51 -3.40
N THR A 36 8.33 -7.21 -4.45
CA THR A 36 9.47 -6.81 -5.28
C THR A 36 8.95 -6.19 -6.57
N ALA A 37 9.38 -4.97 -6.87
CA ALA A 37 8.98 -4.27 -8.08
C ALA A 37 10.13 -3.43 -8.65
N VAL A 38 10.25 -3.41 -9.97
CA VAL A 38 11.15 -2.52 -10.71
C VAL A 38 10.29 -1.52 -11.47
N VAL A 39 10.56 -0.23 -11.27
CA VAL A 39 9.89 0.85 -11.99
C VAL A 39 10.94 1.59 -12.80
N SER A 40 10.85 1.45 -14.12
CA SER A 40 11.71 2.16 -15.06
C SER A 40 10.85 3.12 -15.87
N VAL A 41 11.34 4.35 -16.02
CA VAL A 41 10.67 5.40 -16.81
C VAL A 41 11.70 6.07 -17.69
N TYR A 42 11.29 6.35 -18.93
CA TYR A 42 12.07 7.16 -19.85
C TYR A 42 11.45 8.55 -19.92
N VAL A 43 12.27 9.58 -19.71
CA VAL A 43 11.85 10.97 -19.63
C VAL A 43 12.79 11.80 -20.48
N LYS A 44 12.25 12.62 -21.39
CA LYS A 44 13.04 13.41 -22.33
C LYS A 44 13.86 14.49 -21.62
N ASN A 45 13.23 15.22 -20.69
CA ASN A 45 13.84 16.31 -19.92
C ASN A 45 13.69 16.00 -18.43
N PRO A 46 14.58 15.18 -17.83
CA PRO A 46 14.43 14.78 -16.44
C PRO A 46 14.84 15.91 -15.49
N GLU A 47 13.96 16.17 -14.52
CA GLU A 47 14.16 17.11 -13.43
C GLU A 47 14.42 16.32 -12.15
N PHE A 48 15.58 16.55 -11.52
CA PHE A 48 15.95 15.85 -10.29
C PHE A 48 16.14 16.82 -9.13
N GLU A 49 15.72 16.40 -7.93
CA GLU A 49 16.03 17.09 -6.70
C GLU A 49 17.48 16.77 -6.28
N GLY A 50 18.35 17.78 -6.37
CA GLY A 50 19.74 17.70 -5.96
C GLY A 50 20.65 16.95 -6.95
N GLN A 51 21.96 17.07 -6.71
CA GLN A 51 22.99 16.54 -7.61
C GLN A 51 23.02 15.00 -7.67
N THR A 52 22.65 14.33 -6.58
CA THR A 52 22.67 12.86 -6.49
C THR A 52 21.53 12.19 -7.24
N LYS A 53 20.62 12.97 -7.86
CA LYS A 53 19.46 12.47 -8.61
C LYS A 53 18.58 11.52 -7.80
N SER A 54 18.48 11.77 -6.49
CA SER A 54 17.82 10.88 -5.53
C SER A 54 16.29 10.86 -5.68
N LYS A 55 15.71 11.93 -6.23
CA LYS A 55 14.27 12.06 -6.46
C LYS A 55 13.99 12.75 -7.79
N LEU A 56 13.12 12.14 -8.57
CA LEU A 56 12.62 12.67 -9.84
C LEU A 56 11.42 13.61 -9.57
N GLY A 57 11.51 14.84 -10.08
CA GLY A 57 10.53 15.92 -9.87
C GLY A 57 9.46 16.04 -10.95
N ASN A 58 9.65 15.44 -12.14
CA ASN A 58 8.70 15.48 -13.26
C ASN A 58 7.28 15.03 -12.85
N GLU A 59 6.32 15.95 -12.82
CA GLU A 59 4.93 15.65 -12.48
C GLU A 59 4.25 14.80 -13.56
N GLU A 60 4.60 15.01 -14.84
CA GLU A 60 4.08 14.25 -15.97
C GLU A 60 4.41 12.75 -15.88
N VAL A 61 5.52 12.40 -15.22
CA VAL A 61 5.88 11.01 -14.95
C VAL A 61 4.93 10.39 -13.95
N LYS A 62 4.49 11.16 -12.95
CA LYS A 62 3.51 10.65 -11.98
C LYS A 62 2.18 10.36 -12.65
N GLU A 63 1.74 11.24 -13.55
CA GLU A 63 0.53 11.04 -14.36
C GLU A 63 0.65 9.82 -15.27
N ALA A 64 1.77 9.68 -15.97
CA ALA A 64 2.04 8.52 -16.83
C ALA A 64 1.97 7.20 -16.05
N ILE A 65 2.64 7.11 -14.90
CA ILE A 65 2.58 5.92 -14.03
C ILE A 65 1.14 5.66 -13.57
N ASN A 66 0.43 6.70 -13.15
CA ASN A 66 -0.94 6.57 -12.66
C ASN A 66 -1.91 6.05 -13.72
N ARG A 67 -1.72 6.46 -14.98
CA ARG A 67 -2.50 6.01 -16.13
C ARG A 67 -2.20 4.55 -16.44
N VAL A 68 -0.93 4.18 -16.63
CA VAL A 68 -0.54 2.79 -16.93
C VAL A 68 -1.03 1.83 -15.84
N MET A 69 -0.91 2.20 -14.57
CA MET A 69 -1.42 1.40 -13.45
C MET A 69 -2.94 1.27 -13.47
N ARG A 70 -3.70 2.32 -13.84
CA ARG A 70 -5.16 2.21 -13.95
C ARG A 70 -5.59 1.38 -15.15
N ASP A 71 -4.90 1.48 -16.26
CA ASP A 71 -5.35 0.90 -17.52
C ASP A 71 -4.91 -0.56 -17.60
N GLU A 72 -3.61 -0.83 -17.42
CA GLU A 72 -3.04 -2.16 -17.62
C GLU A 72 -3.15 -3.06 -16.39
N LEU A 73 -2.79 -2.56 -15.20
CA LEU A 73 -2.87 -3.39 -14.00
C LEU A 73 -4.32 -3.75 -13.68
N LYS A 74 -5.24 -2.79 -13.85
CA LYS A 74 -6.67 -3.06 -13.67
C LYS A 74 -7.17 -4.12 -14.67
N LYS A 75 -6.77 -4.02 -15.93
CA LYS A 75 -7.12 -5.02 -16.96
C LYS A 75 -6.62 -6.42 -16.59
N ILE A 76 -5.37 -6.55 -16.13
CA ILE A 76 -4.83 -7.83 -15.65
C ILE A 76 -5.64 -8.36 -14.47
N PHE A 77 -6.02 -7.49 -13.55
CA PHE A 77 -6.73 -7.86 -12.33
C PHE A 77 -8.18 -8.29 -12.61
N ASP A 78 -8.90 -7.53 -13.42
CA ASP A 78 -10.25 -7.87 -13.85
C ASP A 78 -10.29 -9.17 -14.68
N ALA A 79 -9.24 -9.46 -15.45
CA ALA A 79 -9.11 -10.72 -16.20
C ALA A 79 -8.75 -11.93 -15.32
N ASN A 80 -8.18 -11.73 -14.12
CA ASN A 80 -7.65 -12.79 -13.26
C ASN A 80 -8.15 -12.66 -11.81
N PRO A 81 -9.45 -12.86 -11.53
CA PRO A 81 -10.03 -12.64 -10.20
C PRO A 81 -9.42 -13.54 -9.11
N GLU A 82 -9.02 -14.78 -9.43
CA GLU A 82 -8.40 -15.68 -8.46
C GLU A 82 -6.99 -15.23 -8.04
N LEU A 83 -6.22 -14.67 -8.98
CA LEU A 83 -4.94 -14.04 -8.67
C LEU A 83 -5.14 -12.87 -7.71
N VAL A 84 -6.14 -12.02 -7.99
CA VAL A 84 -6.46 -10.86 -7.16
C VAL A 84 -6.87 -11.28 -5.75
N LYS A 85 -7.75 -12.28 -5.61
CA LYS A 85 -8.14 -12.82 -4.29
C LYS A 85 -6.95 -13.35 -3.52
N THR A 86 -6.03 -14.04 -4.19
CA THR A 86 -4.80 -14.56 -3.57
C THR A 86 -3.92 -13.43 -3.03
N ILE A 87 -3.71 -12.38 -3.83
CA ILE A 87 -2.97 -11.17 -3.41
C ILE A 87 -3.68 -10.47 -2.25
N LEU A 88 -4.99 -10.27 -2.33
CA LEU A 88 -5.79 -9.64 -1.27
C LEU A 88 -5.75 -10.43 0.04
N SER A 89 -5.78 -11.76 -0.03
CA SER A 89 -5.66 -12.63 1.14
C SER A 89 -4.30 -12.46 1.83
N LYS A 90 -3.20 -12.37 1.06
CA LYS A 90 -1.87 -12.06 1.59
C LYS A 90 -1.87 -10.72 2.32
N ILE A 91 -2.38 -9.67 1.67
CA ILE A 91 -2.44 -8.30 2.23
C ILE A 91 -3.28 -8.28 3.51
N MET A 92 -4.41 -8.99 3.53
CA MET A 92 -5.27 -9.11 4.71
C MET A 92 -4.53 -9.75 5.88
N SER A 93 -3.76 -10.82 5.65
CA SER A 93 -2.96 -11.46 6.70
C SER A 93 -1.94 -10.48 7.30
N THR A 94 -1.28 -9.67 6.47
CA THR A 94 -0.33 -8.64 6.91
C THR A 94 -1.03 -7.58 7.77
N LYS A 95 -2.18 -7.08 7.31
CA LYS A 95 -2.99 -6.10 8.04
C LYS A 95 -3.40 -6.62 9.42
N GLN A 96 -3.87 -7.86 9.50
CA GLN A 96 -4.26 -8.49 10.76
C GLN A 96 -3.06 -8.65 11.70
N ALA A 97 -1.90 -9.07 11.19
CA ALA A 97 -0.67 -9.17 11.97
C ALA A 97 -0.25 -7.81 12.55
N ARG A 98 -0.28 -6.75 11.75
CA ARG A 98 0.01 -5.38 12.20
C ARG A 98 -0.96 -4.92 13.28
N GLU A 99 -2.26 -5.15 13.10
CA GLU A 99 -3.27 -4.77 14.08
C GLU A 99 -3.13 -5.54 15.39
N ALA A 100 -2.85 -6.83 15.33
CA ALA A 100 -2.58 -7.66 16.50
C ALA A 100 -1.35 -7.14 17.27
N ALA A 101 -0.24 -6.85 16.56
CA ALA A 101 0.96 -6.27 17.15
C ALA A 101 0.69 -4.90 17.80
N ARG A 102 -0.12 -4.04 17.16
CA ARG A 102 -0.53 -2.75 17.72
C ARG A 102 -1.33 -2.93 19.02
N ARG A 103 -2.35 -3.79 19.01
CA ARG A 103 -3.18 -4.07 20.19
C ARG A 103 -2.34 -4.63 21.34
N ALA A 104 -1.40 -5.53 21.06
CA ALA A 104 -0.48 -6.07 22.07
C ALA A 104 0.37 -4.98 22.75
N ARG A 105 0.95 -4.07 21.96
CA ARG A 105 1.75 -2.94 22.48
C ARG A 105 0.89 -1.98 23.31
N GLU A 106 -0.32 -1.67 22.86
CA GLU A 106 -1.24 -0.79 23.58
C GLU A 106 -1.68 -1.37 24.93
N MET A 107 -1.94 -2.69 25.00
CA MET A 107 -2.27 -3.38 26.25
C MET A 107 -1.13 -3.31 27.28
N VAL A 108 0.11 -3.54 26.86
CA VAL A 108 1.29 -3.42 27.72
C VAL A 108 1.47 -1.99 28.22
N ARG A 109 1.33 -1.00 27.32
CA ARG A 109 1.44 0.43 27.70
C ARG A 109 0.37 0.84 28.71
N ARG A 110 -0.89 0.40 28.55
CA ARG A 110 -1.97 0.69 29.50
C ARG A 110 -1.70 0.09 30.88
N LYS A 111 -1.20 -1.15 30.96
CA LYS A 111 -0.82 -1.78 32.24
C LYS A 111 0.24 -0.97 32.99
N ASN A 112 1.27 -0.49 32.29
CA ASN A 112 2.34 0.30 32.91
C ASN A 112 1.85 1.69 33.39
N VAL A 113 0.93 2.32 32.65
CA VAL A 113 0.36 3.62 33.06
C VAL A 113 -0.48 3.50 34.32
N LEU A 114 -1.32 2.46 34.45
CA LEU A 114 -2.08 2.21 35.68
C LEU A 114 -1.16 1.92 36.88
N GLN A 115 -0.09 1.15 36.69
CA GLN A 115 0.86 0.88 37.77
C GLN A 115 1.58 2.15 38.27
N ASN A 116 1.91 3.08 37.37
CA ASN A 116 2.56 4.34 37.75
C ASN A 116 1.62 5.41 38.36
N THR A 117 0.30 5.23 38.29
CA THR A 117 -0.68 6.15 38.90
C THR A 117 -1.14 5.71 40.29
N THR A 118 -0.68 4.54 40.78
CA THR A 118 -1.10 3.97 42.07
C THR A 118 0.00 4.03 43.15
N LEU A 119 1.00 4.91 42.99
CA LEU A 119 2.07 5.17 43.96
C LEU A 119 2.08 6.65 44.36
#